data_AF-A0A4Y2M8D2-F1
#
_entry.id   AF-A0A4Y2M8D2-F1
#
_cell.length_a   1.000
_cell.length_b   1.000
_cell.length_c   1.000
_cell.angle_alpha   90.00
_cell.angle_beta   90.00
_cell.angle_gamma   90.00
#
_symmetry.space_group_name_H-M   'P 1'
#
loop_
_entity.id
_entity.type
_entity.pdbx_description
1 polymer ?
#
loop_
_entity_poly.entity_id
_entity_poly.type
_entity_poly.pdbx_seq_one_letter_code
_entity_poly.pdbx_strand_id
1 'polypeptide(L)'
;MERASCTHRFLTSTAMRHVIPISDFNKRACPPPDFPERGRYEPVKADYEVGQTIYYHCDPRLPMIDANHVWLHELQAATCEASGKWSRGTPFCAFDVTPSRLAISIRLLDGDLTAHSLLQLPLVLAHT
;
A
#
# COMPACT_ATOMS: atom_id res chain seq x y z
N MET A 1 -30.42 30.70 -18.51
CA MET A 1 -30.16 31.55 -17.33
C MET A 1 -31.36 31.43 -16.43
N GLU A 2 -31.37 30.46 -15.51
CA GLU A 2 -32.50 30.26 -14.59
C GLU A 2 -31.97 30.21 -13.17
N ARG A 3 -32.42 31.19 -12.37
CA ARG A 3 -32.14 31.33 -10.95
C ARG A 3 -33.11 30.42 -10.20
N ALA A 4 -32.60 29.50 -9.37
CA ALA A 4 -33.41 28.89 -8.33
C ALA A 4 -33.20 29.68 -7.02
N SER A 5 -34.24 30.41 -6.63
CA SER A 5 -34.38 31.12 -5.36
C SER A 5 -34.78 30.13 -4.27
N CYS A 6 -34.07 30.08 -3.14
CA CYS A 6 -34.49 29.29 -1.98
C CYS A 6 -34.71 30.22 -0.79
N THR A 7 -35.98 30.37 -0.42
CA THR A 7 -36.46 31.17 0.72
C THR A 7 -36.27 30.40 2.03
N HIS A 8 -35.46 30.95 2.94
CA HIS A 8 -35.21 30.36 4.26
C HIS A 8 -36.42 30.53 5.19
N ARG A 9 -37.00 29.41 5.66
CA ARG A 9 -37.79 29.38 6.89
C ARG A 9 -36.87 29.06 8.06
N PHE A 10 -36.69 30.02 8.95
CA PHE A 10 -36.06 29.82 10.25
C PHE A 10 -37.01 29.04 11.14
N LEU A 11 -36.70 27.77 11.44
CA LEU A 11 -37.32 27.06 12.55
C LEU A 11 -36.42 27.23 13.77
N THR A 12 -36.88 28.07 14.71
CA THR A 12 -36.33 28.22 16.04
C THR A 12 -36.54 26.92 16.82
N SER A 13 -35.48 26.16 17.08
CA SER A 13 -35.54 25.06 18.06
C SER A 13 -34.25 24.99 18.88
N THR A 14 -34.40 25.28 20.16
CA THR A 14 -33.37 25.27 21.19
C THR A 14 -33.21 23.84 21.72
N ALA A 15 -32.26 23.06 21.21
CA ALA A 15 -31.73 21.86 21.88
C ALA A 15 -30.40 21.39 21.25
N MET A 16 -29.36 21.33 22.09
CA MET A 16 -28.05 20.68 21.96
C MET A 16 -27.35 20.56 20.59
N ARG A 17 -26.18 21.20 20.56
CA ARG A 17 -25.14 21.20 19.54
C ARG A 17 -24.78 19.77 19.08
N HIS A 18 -25.11 19.45 17.84
CA HIS A 18 -24.17 18.95 16.82
C HIS A 18 -24.77 19.38 15.48
N VAL A 19 -24.45 20.60 15.06
CA VAL A 19 -24.72 21.03 13.69
C VAL A 19 -23.78 20.20 12.83
N ILE A 20 -24.27 19.10 12.25
CA ILE A 20 -23.63 18.50 11.07
C ILE A 20 -23.83 19.55 9.98
N PRO A 21 -22.77 20.25 9.50
CA PRO A 21 -22.96 21.27 8.49
C PRO A 21 -23.48 20.61 7.21
N ILE A 22 -24.72 20.89 6.86
CA ILE A 22 -25.39 20.47 5.60
C ILE A 22 -24.85 21.22 4.38
N SER A 23 -23.57 21.60 4.37
CA SER A 23 -23.00 22.45 3.31
C SER A 23 -21.59 22.00 2.92
N ASP A 24 -21.49 20.88 2.20
CA ASP A 24 -20.60 20.86 1.03
C ASP A 24 -20.93 19.79 -0.02
N PHE A 25 -22.21 19.59 -0.33
CA PHE A 25 -22.64 18.63 -1.37
C PHE A 25 -22.29 19.07 -2.81
N ASN A 26 -21.56 20.17 -3.01
CA ASN A 26 -21.22 20.71 -4.33
C ASN A 26 -19.74 21.09 -4.52
N LYS A 27 -18.87 20.84 -3.54
CA LYS A 27 -17.43 20.75 -3.84
C LYS A 27 -17.10 19.35 -4.27
N ARG A 28 -16.53 19.24 -5.48
CA ARG A 28 -15.77 18.07 -5.89
C ARG A 28 -14.51 18.08 -5.02
N ALA A 29 -14.60 17.49 -3.85
CA ALA A 29 -13.52 17.37 -2.90
C ALA A 29 -13.40 15.91 -2.48
N CYS A 30 -12.18 15.47 -2.21
CA CYS A 30 -11.93 14.14 -1.70
C CYS A 30 -11.98 14.17 -0.17
N PRO A 31 -12.61 13.16 0.45
CA PRO A 31 -12.55 13.00 1.89
C PRO A 31 -11.10 12.67 2.31
N PRO A 32 -10.76 12.88 3.59
CA PRO A 32 -9.53 12.36 4.16
C PRO A 32 -9.41 10.87 3.86
N PRO A 33 -8.28 10.40 3.30
CA PRO A 33 -8.07 8.97 3.08
C PRO A 33 -7.84 8.24 4.39
N ASP A 34 -7.95 6.91 4.34
CA ASP A 34 -7.57 6.07 5.47
C ASP A 34 -6.07 6.18 5.75
N PHE A 35 -5.70 6.15 7.03
CA PHE A 35 -4.30 6.15 7.44
C PHE A 35 -3.69 4.76 7.26
N PRO A 36 -2.49 4.66 6.67
CA PRO A 36 -1.76 3.40 6.68
C PRO A 36 -1.35 3.06 8.12
N GLU A 37 -1.63 1.84 8.58
CA GLU A 37 -1.17 1.36 9.88
C GLU A 37 0.37 1.34 9.89
N ARG A 38 1.00 1.93 10.92
CA ARG A 38 2.48 2.16 10.99
C ARG A 38 3.00 3.00 9.83
N GLY A 39 2.24 4.02 9.48
CA GLY A 39 2.60 5.05 8.52
C GLY A 39 1.83 6.34 8.76
N ARG A 40 1.95 7.25 7.80
CA ARG A 40 1.24 8.53 7.76
C ARG A 40 1.06 8.99 6.33
N TYR A 41 0.29 10.05 6.14
CA TYR A 41 0.27 10.78 4.87
C TYR A 41 0.36 12.28 5.11
N GLU A 42 0.87 13.01 4.13
CA GLU A 42 1.03 14.47 4.19
C GLU A 42 0.62 15.12 2.85
N PRO A 43 -0.03 16.30 2.85
CA PRO A 43 -0.51 17.04 4.03
C PRO A 43 -1.80 16.44 4.61
N VAL A 44 -2.00 16.53 5.93
CA VAL A 44 -3.25 16.15 6.60
C VAL A 44 -4.22 17.32 6.60
N LYS A 45 -5.40 17.13 6.00
CA LYS A 45 -6.48 18.12 5.91
C LYS A 45 -7.84 17.46 6.15
N ALA A 46 -8.84 18.27 6.49
CA ALA A 46 -10.23 17.82 6.63
C ALA A 46 -10.89 17.53 5.27
N ASP A 47 -10.42 18.17 4.21
CA ASP A 47 -10.93 18.07 2.84
C ASP A 47 -9.82 18.42 1.82
N TYR A 48 -9.93 17.85 0.62
CA TYR A 48 -8.96 18.01 -0.46
C TYR A 48 -9.64 18.43 -1.75
N GLU A 49 -9.19 19.52 -2.35
CA GLU A 49 -9.69 19.98 -3.65
C GLU A 49 -9.19 19.07 -4.78
N VAL A 50 -9.96 18.97 -5.87
CA VAL A 50 -9.54 18.26 -7.08
C VAL A 50 -8.17 18.76 -7.57
N GLY A 51 -7.29 17.81 -7.87
CA GLY A 51 -5.90 18.07 -8.28
C GLY A 51 -4.92 18.15 -7.10
N GLN A 52 -5.38 18.21 -5.85
CA GLN A 52 -4.47 18.11 -4.70
C GLN A 52 -3.90 16.70 -4.57
N THR A 53 -2.63 16.64 -4.18
CA THR A 53 -1.88 15.39 -4.02
C THR A 53 -1.44 15.24 -2.57
N ILE A 54 -1.59 14.03 -2.05
CA ILE A 54 -1.01 13.58 -0.78
C ILE A 54 0.08 12.56 -1.05
N TYR A 55 0.95 12.40 -0.06
CA TYR A 55 2.05 11.44 -0.08
C TYR A 55 1.96 10.54 1.14
N TYR A 56 1.93 9.23 0.89
CA TYR A 56 2.02 8.22 1.93
C TYR A 56 3.47 7.96 2.31
N HIS A 57 3.69 7.73 3.60
CA HIS A 57 4.96 7.38 4.21
C HIS A 57 4.76 6.22 5.18
N CYS A 58 5.60 5.19 5.09
CA CYS A 58 5.67 4.15 6.11
C CYS A 58 6.70 4.51 7.18
N ASP A 59 6.59 3.89 8.35
CA ASP A 59 7.62 3.98 9.38
C ASP A 59 8.98 3.51 8.82
N PRO A 60 10.10 4.04 9.35
CA PRO A 60 11.43 3.65 8.87
C PRO A 60 11.63 2.14 8.88
N ARG A 61 12.17 1.61 7.77
CA ARG A 61 12.41 0.17 7.53
C ARG A 61 11.16 -0.67 7.29
N LEU A 62 9.96 -0.10 7.33
CA LEU A 62 8.77 -0.79 6.85
C LEU A 62 8.59 -0.53 5.36
N PRO A 63 8.50 -1.61 4.57
CA PRO A 63 8.26 -1.47 3.15
C PRO A 63 6.76 -1.23 2.85
N MET A 64 6.51 -0.54 1.74
CA MET A 64 5.17 -0.12 1.32
C MET A 64 4.59 -1.10 0.30
N ILE A 65 3.34 -1.49 0.48
CA ILE A 65 2.68 -2.53 -0.32
C ILE A 65 1.32 -2.01 -0.79
N ASP A 66 0.94 -2.25 -2.05
CA ASP A 66 -0.41 -1.93 -2.55
C ASP A 66 -1.44 -3.04 -2.24
N ALA A 67 -2.69 -2.84 -2.63
CA ALA A 67 -3.75 -3.83 -2.45
C ALA A 67 -3.51 -5.16 -3.20
N ASN A 68 -2.61 -5.18 -4.19
CA ASN A 68 -2.24 -6.36 -4.96
C ASN A 68 -0.98 -7.04 -4.41
N HIS A 69 -0.52 -6.67 -3.22
CA HIS A 69 0.69 -7.19 -2.59
C HIS A 69 1.97 -6.89 -3.40
N VAL A 70 1.97 -5.78 -4.16
CA VAL A 70 3.14 -5.33 -4.91
C VAL A 70 3.96 -4.35 -4.07
N TRP A 71 5.26 -4.62 -3.96
CA TRP A 71 6.22 -3.70 -3.35
C TRP A 71 6.25 -2.37 -4.10
N LEU A 72 5.93 -1.29 -3.38
CA LEU A 72 5.99 0.08 -3.87
C LEU A 72 7.30 0.75 -3.41
N HIS A 73 7.67 1.81 -4.12
CA HIS A 73 8.75 2.69 -3.69
C HIS A 73 8.44 3.36 -2.35
N GLU A 74 9.44 3.95 -1.69
CA GLU A 74 9.33 4.57 -0.36
C GLU A 74 8.36 5.76 -0.26
N LEU A 75 7.82 6.20 -1.40
CA LEU A 75 6.87 7.31 -1.51
C LEU A 75 5.77 6.95 -2.52
N GLN A 76 4.52 6.98 -2.06
CA GLN A 76 3.35 6.82 -2.93
C GLN A 76 2.51 8.08 -2.93
N ALA A 77 2.20 8.60 -4.11
CA ALA A 77 1.33 9.75 -4.27
C ALA A 77 -0.10 9.33 -4.59
N ALA A 78 -1.10 10.01 -4.00
CA ALA A 78 -2.49 9.90 -4.40
C ALA A 78 -3.05 11.30 -4.67
N THR A 79 -3.75 11.46 -5.80
CA THR A 79 -4.29 12.74 -6.26
C THR A 79 -5.81 12.69 -6.20
N CYS A 80 -6.42 13.76 -5.72
CA CYS A 80 -7.87 13.90 -5.70
C CYS A 80 -8.40 14.12 -7.11
N GLU A 81 -9.22 13.22 -7.62
CA GLU A 81 -9.76 13.28 -8.97
C GLU A 81 -11.09 14.04 -9.02
N ALA A 82 -11.47 14.52 -10.21
CA ALA A 82 -12.74 15.22 -10.46
C ALA A 82 -14.00 14.39 -10.13
N SER A 83 -13.83 13.09 -9.89
CA SER A 83 -14.84 12.13 -9.41
C SER A 83 -15.08 12.19 -7.89
N GLY A 84 -14.26 12.93 -7.14
CA GLY A 84 -14.26 12.92 -5.66
C GLY A 84 -13.57 11.69 -5.06
N LYS A 85 -12.84 10.92 -5.88
CA LYS A 85 -12.07 9.74 -5.46
C LYS A 85 -10.58 10.01 -5.56
N TRP A 86 -9.81 9.29 -4.76
CA TRP A 86 -8.36 9.28 -4.86
C TRP A 86 -7.91 8.40 -6.02
N SER A 87 -6.89 8.85 -6.77
CA SER A 87 -6.30 8.12 -7.90
C SER A 87 -5.66 6.78 -7.48
N ARG A 88 -5.30 6.65 -6.20
CA ARG A 88 -4.75 5.44 -5.58
C ARG A 88 -5.34 5.23 -4.18
N GLY A 89 -5.51 3.97 -3.80
CA GLY A 89 -5.94 3.59 -2.45
C GLY A 89 -4.80 3.71 -1.42
N THR A 90 -5.17 3.62 -0.15
CA THR A 90 -4.22 3.59 0.97
C THR A 90 -3.32 2.36 0.89
N PRO A 91 -1.99 2.50 0.91
CA PRO A 91 -1.07 1.37 0.94
C PRO A 91 -0.99 0.74 2.34
N PHE A 92 -0.42 -0.46 2.40
CA PHE A 92 -0.08 -1.15 3.64
C PHE A 92 1.40 -0.96 3.97
N CYS A 93 1.71 -0.72 5.23
CA CYS A 93 3.09 -0.68 5.74
C CYS A 93 3.34 -1.93 6.57
N ALA A 94 3.90 -2.95 5.94
CA ALA A 94 4.18 -4.22 6.59
C ALA A 94 5.35 -4.93 5.90
N PHE A 95 6.10 -5.71 6.68
CA PHE A 95 6.86 -6.79 6.07
C PHE A 95 5.85 -7.77 5.50
N ASP A 96 5.95 -8.03 4.20
CA ASP A 96 5.17 -9.05 3.54
C ASP A 96 5.50 -10.38 4.24
N VAL A 97 4.58 -10.84 5.09
CA VAL A 97 4.66 -12.14 5.76
C VAL A 97 4.05 -13.24 4.90
N THR A 98 3.81 -12.99 3.60
CA THR A 98 3.56 -14.10 2.70
C THR A 98 4.68 -15.12 2.86
N PRO A 99 4.36 -16.43 2.99
CA PRO A 99 5.38 -17.45 3.00
C PRO A 99 6.09 -17.39 1.66
N SER A 100 7.21 -16.69 1.69
CA SER A 100 8.35 -16.76 0.82
C SER A 100 8.04 -17.20 -0.62
N ARG A 101 8.20 -16.27 -1.57
CA ARG A 101 8.67 -16.61 -2.93
C ARG A 101 10.03 -17.35 -2.94
N LEU A 102 10.56 -17.75 -1.79
CA LEU A 102 11.48 -18.87 -1.65
C LEU A 102 10.76 -20.23 -1.74
N ALA A 103 9.81 -20.39 -2.67
CA ALA A 103 9.80 -21.62 -3.45
C ALA A 103 10.98 -21.55 -4.46
N ILE A 104 12.20 -21.33 -3.94
CA ILE A 104 13.38 -21.85 -4.61
C ILE A 104 13.06 -23.33 -4.68
N SER A 105 12.93 -23.87 -5.89
CA SER A 105 12.88 -25.30 -6.09
C SER A 105 14.08 -25.90 -5.37
N ILE A 106 13.89 -26.40 -4.15
CA ILE A 106 14.85 -27.29 -3.48
C ILE A 106 14.73 -28.64 -4.19
N ARG A 107 15.12 -28.65 -5.47
CA ARG A 107 15.61 -29.83 -6.19
C ARG A 107 17.13 -29.75 -6.35
N LEU A 108 17.79 -28.78 -5.70
CA LEU A 108 19.24 -28.56 -5.79
C LEU A 108 19.98 -28.80 -4.47
N LEU A 109 19.34 -29.36 -3.44
CA LEU A 109 19.99 -29.74 -2.18
C LEU A 109 19.68 -31.18 -1.76
N ASP A 110 19.41 -32.09 -2.70
CA ASP A 110 19.81 -33.47 -2.48
C ASP A 110 21.25 -33.56 -2.98
N GLY A 111 22.20 -33.61 -2.03
CA GLY A 111 23.57 -34.04 -2.31
C GLY A 111 23.57 -35.38 -3.06
N ASP A 112 24.65 -35.86 -3.62
CA ASP A 112 26.05 -35.62 -3.42
C ASP A 112 26.71 -36.36 -4.60
N LEU A 113 27.94 -35.97 -4.90
CA LEU A 113 28.82 -36.58 -5.87
C LEU A 113 28.84 -38.11 -5.67
N THR A 114 28.26 -38.88 -6.60
CA THR A 114 28.76 -40.24 -6.80
C THR A 114 30.16 -40.10 -7.37
N ALA A 115 31.13 -40.21 -6.45
CA ALA A 115 32.54 -40.30 -6.70
C ALA A 115 32.80 -41.00 -8.04
N HIS A 116 33.39 -40.25 -8.98
CA HIS A 116 34.11 -40.84 -10.08
C HIS A 116 35.16 -41.77 -9.46
N SER A 117 34.88 -43.06 -9.56
CA SER A 117 35.69 -44.19 -9.13
C SER A 117 37.03 -44.18 -9.88
N LEU A 118 37.93 -43.31 -9.44
CA LEU A 118 39.33 -43.25 -9.81
C LEU A 118 40.12 -43.34 -8.51
N LEU A 119 40.43 -44.57 -8.08
CA LEU A 119 41.62 -44.98 -7.30
C LEU A 119 41.38 -46.40 -6.73
N GLN A 120 41.46 -47.41 -7.60
CA GLN A 120 41.94 -48.73 -7.18
C GLN A 120 42.92 -49.25 -8.24
N LEU A 121 44.13 -48.65 -8.25
CA LEU A 121 45.33 -49.34 -8.74
C LEU A 121 45.96 -50.07 -7.55
N PRO A 122 46.11 -51.40 -7.57
CA PRO A 122 47.17 -52.04 -6.82
C PRO A 122 48.41 -52.18 -7.72
N LEU A 123 49.46 -51.42 -7.38
CA LEU A 123 50.83 -51.64 -7.86
C LEU A 123 51.55 -52.50 -6.82
N VAL A 124 51.79 -53.79 -7.10
CA VAL A 124 53.07 -54.41 -6.73
C VAL A 124 53.38 -55.61 -7.63
N LEU A 125 54.65 -55.68 -8.03
CA LEU A 125 55.31 -56.58 -8.96
C LEU A 125 55.52 -58.00 -8.40
N ALA A 126 55.69 -58.98 -9.31
CA ALA A 126 56.81 -59.93 -9.24
C ALA A 126 56.97 -60.70 -10.58
N HIS A 127 58.20 -60.67 -11.10
CA HIS A 127 58.74 -61.62 -12.09
C HIS A 127 58.66 -63.06 -11.55
N THR A 128 58.36 -64.03 -12.42
CA THR A 128 59.33 -64.98 -13.04
C THR A 128 58.63 -65.75 -14.15
#